data_AF-A0A4U3M0W1-F1
#
_entry.id   AF-A0A4U3M0W1-F1
#
_cell.length_a   1.000
_cell.length_b   1.000
_cell.length_c   1.000
_cell.angle_alpha   90.00
_cell.angle_beta   90.00
_cell.angle_gamma   90.00
#
_symmetry.space_group_name_H-M   'P 1'
#
loop_
_entity.id
_entity.type
_entity.pdbx_description
1 polymer ?
#
loop_
_entity_poly.entity_id
_entity_poly.type
_entity_poly.pdbx_seq_one_letter_code
_entity_poly.pdbx_strand_id
1 'polypeptide(L)' 'MRLRFLGTTSEATSCPTLYETDRGTIVVQGTEVVDPEARADLRHLADYETAVEVPRELLVEIARKVLT' A
#
# COMPACT_ATOMS: atom_id res chain seq x y z
N MET A 1 -6.99 -1.49 15.69
CA MET A 1 -6.29 -0.54 14.81
C MET A 1 -7.36 0.28 14.12
N ARG A 2 -7.26 1.61 14.19
CA ARG A 2 -8.09 2.54 13.41
C ARG A 2 -7.25 3.10 12.26
N LEU A 3 -7.90 3.35 11.12
CA LEU A 3 -7.26 3.85 9.91
C LEU A 3 -7.75 5.27 9.61
N ARG A 4 -6.82 6.19 9.35
CA ARG A 4 -7.08 7.53 8.83
C ARG A 4 -6.63 7.58 7.38
N PHE A 5 -7.53 7.95 6.48
CA PHE A 5 -7.23 8.09 5.06
C PHE A 5 -6.17 9.16 4.82
N LEU A 6 -5.16 8.84 4.00
CA LEU A 6 -4.09 9.75 3.60
C LEU A 6 -4.20 10.17 2.12
N GLY A 7 -4.66 9.28 1.25
CA GLY A 7 -4.82 9.60 -0.17
C GLY A 7 -4.94 8.40 -1.09
N THR A 8 -5.36 8.67 -2.31
CA THR A 8 -5.42 7.77 -3.48
C THR A 8 -4.98 8.55 -4.71
N THR A 9 -4.56 7.88 -5.78
CA THR A 9 -4.19 8.51 -7.06
C THR A 9 -5.34 8.59 -8.07
N SER A 10 -6.54 8.13 -7.73
CA SER A 10 -7.66 8.16 -8.68
C SER A 10 -9.03 8.27 -7.99
N GLU A 11 -9.97 8.92 -8.69
CA GLU A 11 -11.36 9.13 -8.25
C GLU A 11 -12.29 7.94 -8.56
N ALA A 12 -11.78 6.89 -9.20
CA ALA A 12 -12.54 5.70 -9.56
C ALA A 12 -12.51 4.60 -8.47
N THR A 13 -13.50 3.71 -8.52
CA THR A 13 -13.99 2.84 -7.44
C THR A 13 -13.04 1.75 -6.90
N SER A 14 -11.80 1.63 -7.36
CA SER A 14 -10.86 0.60 -6.89
C SER A 14 -9.39 1.03 -7.05
N CYS A 15 -9.00 2.08 -6.34
CA CYS A 15 -7.66 2.65 -6.46
C CYS A 15 -6.79 2.40 -5.21
N PRO A 16 -5.48 2.20 -5.42
CA PRO A 16 -4.55 1.96 -4.33
C PRO A 16 -4.52 3.16 -3.40
N THR A 17 -4.56 2.90 -2.10
CA THR A 17 -4.86 3.89 -1.07
C THR A 17 -3.90 3.76 0.10
N LEU A 18 -3.46 4.89 0.65
CA LEU A 18 -2.67 4.93 1.88
C LEU A 18 -3.52 5.36 3.06
N TYR A 19 -3.24 4.73 4.20
CA TYR A 19 -3.82 5.08 5.49
C TYR A 19 -2.72 5.19 6.54
N GLU A 20 -2.92 6.07 7.51
CA GLU A 20 -2.16 6.07 8.77
C GLU A 20 -2.95 5.30 9.82
N THR A 21 -2.25 4.54 10.66
CA THR A 21 -2.84 3.87 11.81
C THR A 21 -2.79 4.76 13.06
N ASP A 22 -3.68 4.48 14.01
CA ASP A 22 -3.61 5.02 15.38
C ASP A 22 -2.33 4.63 16.18
N ARG A 23 -1.37 3.97 15.53
CA ARG A 23 -0.10 3.51 16.10
C ARG A 23 1.12 4.18 15.45
N GLY A 24 0.93 5.15 14.56
CA GLY A 24 2.01 5.80 13.82
C GLY A 24 2.65 4.93 12.74
N THR A 25 1.92 3.92 12.22
CA THR A 25 2.35 3.10 11.09
C THR A 25 1.50 3.37 9.86
N ILE A 26 1.95 2.91 8.69
CA ILE A 26 1.24 3.10 7.41
C ILE A 26 0.64 1.77 6.96
N VAL A 27 -0.58 1.83 6.42
CA VAL A 27 -1.23 0.73 5.71
C VAL A 27 -1.35 1.12 4.24
N VAL A 28 -0.96 0.20 3.36
CA VAL A 28 -1.03 0.34 1.90
C VAL A 28 -2.05 -0.66 1.37
N GLN A 29 -3.07 -0.16 0.69
CA GLN A 29 -4.03 -0.96 -0.06
C GLN A 29 -3.64 -0.92 -1.55
N GLY A 30 -3.62 -2.09 -2.20
CA GLY A 30 -3.27 -2.21 -3.62
C GLY A 30 -3.80 -3.50 -4.24
N THR A 31 -3.31 -3.79 -5.45
CA THR A 31 -3.65 -5.04 -6.16
C THR A 31 -2.80 -6.18 -5.61
N GLU A 32 -3.39 -7.31 -5.26
CA GLU A 32 -2.61 -8.46 -4.78
C GLU A 32 -1.67 -9.00 -5.86
N VAL A 33 -0.41 -9.25 -5.49
CA VAL A 33 0.58 -9.90 -6.36
C VAL A 33 0.33 -11.41 -6.33
N VAL A 34 -0.37 -11.92 -7.35
CA VAL A 34 -0.73 -13.35 -7.50
C VAL A 34 0.19 -14.10 -8.47
N ASP A 35 1.03 -13.40 -9.23
CA ASP A 35 1.96 -14.01 -10.17
C ASP A 35 3.04 -14.84 -9.42
N PRO A 36 3.16 -16.15 -9.69
CA PRO A 36 4.08 -17.00 -8.94
C PRO A 36 5.56 -16.65 -9.13
N GLU A 37 5.97 -16.16 -10.30
CA GLU A 37 7.36 -15.78 -10.57
C GLU A 37 7.71 -14.50 -9.79
N ALA A 38 6.86 -13.49 -9.86
CA ALA A 38 7.01 -12.25 -9.09
C ALA A 38 7.01 -12.51 -7.57
N ARG A 39 6.20 -13.47 -7.10
CA ARG A 39 6.19 -13.87 -5.68
C ARG A 39 7.47 -14.58 -5.26
N ALA A 40 8.08 -15.37 -6.15
CA ALA A 40 9.35 -16.04 -5.88
C ALA A 40 10.52 -15.04 -5.73
N ASP A 41 10.42 -13.86 -6.33
CA ASP A 41 11.38 -12.77 -6.17
C ASP A 41 11.29 -12.04 -4.82
N LEU A 42 10.16 -12.17 -4.10
CA LEU A 42 9.98 -11.58 -2.78
C LEU A 42 10.85 -12.29 -1.74
N ARG A 43 11.53 -11.51 -0.90
CA ARG A 43 12.41 -12.06 0.13
C ARG A 43 11.66 -12.25 1.44
N HIS A 44 11.76 -13.45 2.02
CA HIS A 44 11.29 -13.77 3.37
C HIS A 44 9.79 -13.53 3.61
N LEU A 45 8.95 -13.65 2.58
CA LEU A 45 7.50 -13.49 2.73
C LEU A 45 6.96 -14.63 3.61
N ALA A 46 6.45 -14.31 4.79
CA ALA A 46 5.90 -15.30 5.71
C ALA A 46 4.49 -15.76 5.27
N ASP A 47 4.05 -16.91 5.78
CA ASP A 47 2.74 -17.50 5.42
C ASP A 47 1.53 -16.60 5.78
N TYR A 48 1.72 -15.68 6.73
CA TYR A 48 0.69 -14.71 7.15
C TYR A 48 0.82 -13.35 6.44
N GLU A 49 1.76 -13.21 5.51
CA GLU A 49 2.00 -12.00 4.74
C GLU A 49 1.50 -12.15 3.31
N THR A 50 1.11 -11.03 2.71
CA THR A 50 0.87 -10.94 1.28
C THR A 50 1.51 -9.66 0.74
N ALA A 51 1.68 -9.61 -0.58
CA ALA A 51 2.24 -8.46 -1.26
C ALA A 51 1.16 -7.81 -2.14
N VAL A 52 1.17 -6.48 -2.14
CA VAL A 52 0.34 -5.68 -3.03
C VAL A 52 1.20 -4.82 -3.93
N GLU A 53 0.78 -4.64 -5.16
CA GLU A 53 1.34 -3.69 -6.11
C GLU A 53 0.57 -2.36 -6.02
N VAL A 54 1.32 -1.26 -5.97
CA VAL A 54 0.80 0.11 -6.03
C VAL A 54 1.66 0.97 -6.96
N PRO A 55 1.09 1.97 -7.64
CA PRO A 55 1.85 2.95 -8.41
C PRO A 55 2.89 3.66 -7.55
N ARG A 56 4.09 3.85 -8.08
CA ARG A 56 5.18 4.54 -7.38
C ARG A 56 4.80 5.97 -7.01
N GLU A 57 4.07 6.63 -7.90
CA GLU A 57 3.67 8.03 -7.81
C GLU A 57 2.77 8.25 -6.59
N LEU A 58 1.91 7.28 -6.26
CA LEU A 58 1.05 7.31 -5.06
C LEU A 58 1.86 7.52 -3.79
N LEU A 59 2.91 6.70 -3.60
CA LEU A 59 3.76 6.78 -2.41
C LEU A 59 4.47 8.12 -2.32
N VAL A 60 5.06 8.57 -3.44
CA VAL A 60 5.86 9.80 -3.48
C VAL A 60 4.98 11.04 -3.24
N GLU A 61 3.82 11.11 -3.89
CA GLU A 61 2.93 12.25 -3.76
C GLU A 61 2.30 12.35 -2.38
N ILE A 62 1.82 11.23 -1.83
CA ILE A 62 1.18 11.24 -0.51
C ILE A 62 2.23 11.51 0.57
N ALA A 63 3.40 10.87 0.51
CA ALA A 63 4.47 11.13 1.48
C ALA A 63 4.83 12.63 1.56
N ARG A 64 4.92 13.32 0.42
CA ARG A 64 5.18 14.76 0.37
C ARG A 64 4.07 15.62 0.97
N LYS A 65 2.81 15.18 0.89
CA LYS A 65 1.64 15.96 1.32
C LYS A 65 1.32 15.79 2.80
N VAL A 66 1.56 14.61 3.38
CA VAL A 66 0.99 14.27 4.69
C VAL A 66 1.93 13.54 5.66
N LEU A 67 3.15 13.18 5.28
CA LEU A 67 4.12 12.46 6.14
C LEU A 67 5.32 13.33 6.58
N THR A 68 5.21 14.65 6.45
CA THR A 68 6.21 15.65 6.91
C THR A 68 5.98 16.07 8.34
#